data_AF-A0A5F2C6I2-F1
#
_entry.id   AF-A0A5F2C6I2-F1
#
_cell.length_a   1.000
_cell.length_b   1.000
_cell.length_c   1.000
_cell.angle_alpha   90.00
_cell.angle_beta   90.00
_cell.angle_gamma   90.00
#
_symmetry.space_group_name_H-M   'P 1'
#
loop_
_entity.id
_entity.type
_entity.pdbx_description
1 polymer ?
#
loop_
_entity_poly.entity_id
_entity_poly.type
_entity_poly.pdbx_seq_one_letter_code
_entity_poly.pdbx_strand_id
1 'polypeptide(L)'
;MKNIYLISGLGADKRVFRNIDFVGENPKYIRWINPFVDESLESYSGRLLNQIESKNELILIGVSFGGIIANEIAKHVKAKKIIIISSIKSSVEKPLIYRIINFLGLINLIPSILLKLYNPILASLFGISSFEDKELLKSFLSKADGRFIKWALKSILKWNNEVYPPYLFHIHGSNDKLFPSRLIGQAILIADGGHFMILNKAEEISLKLREILKDK
;
A
#
# COMPACT_ATOMS: atom_id res chain seq x y z
N MET A 1 -5.24 16.34 -18.23
CA MET A 1 -4.49 15.90 -17.04
C MET A 1 -5.45 15.16 -16.13
N LYS A 2 -5.11 13.92 -15.75
CA LYS A 2 -5.92 13.13 -14.83
C LYS A 2 -5.66 13.53 -13.39
N ASN A 3 -6.68 13.41 -12.56
CA ASN A 3 -6.62 13.74 -11.15
C ASN A 3 -6.13 12.53 -10.33
N ILE A 4 -4.84 12.27 -10.39
CA ILE A 4 -4.21 11.07 -9.81
C ILE A 4 -3.58 11.40 -8.45
N TYR A 5 -3.88 10.59 -7.44
CA TYR A 5 -3.30 10.66 -6.11
C TYR A 5 -2.59 9.35 -5.73
N LEU A 6 -1.34 9.45 -5.29
CA LEU A 6 -0.48 8.34 -4.90
C LEU A 6 -0.44 8.20 -3.37
N ILE A 7 -0.53 6.96 -2.89
CA ILE A 7 -0.46 6.60 -1.47
C ILE A 7 0.59 5.50 -1.30
N SER A 8 1.68 5.81 -0.61
CA SER A 8 2.78 4.85 -0.41
C SER A 8 2.41 3.72 0.55
N GLY A 9 3.27 2.73 0.69
CA GLY A 9 3.17 1.73 1.77
C GLY A 9 3.49 2.31 3.14
N LEU A 10 3.20 1.53 4.19
CA LEU A 10 3.51 1.92 5.57
C LEU A 10 5.02 2.14 5.73
N GLY A 11 5.41 3.27 6.34
CA GLY A 11 6.81 3.64 6.54
C GLY A 11 7.54 4.15 5.30
N ALA A 12 6.96 4.03 4.10
CA ALA A 12 7.52 4.59 2.87
C ALA A 12 6.97 5.99 2.59
N ASP A 13 7.74 6.79 1.85
CA ASP A 13 7.31 8.09 1.32
C ASP A 13 7.18 8.08 -0.21
N LYS A 14 6.98 9.25 -0.82
CA LYS A 14 6.84 9.41 -2.28
C LYS A 14 7.95 8.75 -3.11
N ARG A 15 9.15 8.55 -2.54
CA ARG A 15 10.28 7.90 -3.22
C ARG A 15 9.99 6.46 -3.64
N VAL A 16 8.96 5.80 -3.08
CA VAL A 16 8.55 4.46 -3.52
C VAL A 16 8.06 4.44 -4.98
N PHE A 17 7.62 5.59 -5.51
CA PHE A 17 7.15 5.73 -6.90
C PHE A 17 8.22 6.28 -7.85
N ARG A 18 9.47 6.46 -7.39
CA ARG A 18 10.52 7.19 -8.13
C ARG A 18 10.87 6.59 -9.50
N ASN A 19 10.63 5.30 -9.69
CA ASN A 19 10.95 4.57 -10.92
C ASN A 19 9.71 4.38 -11.82
N ILE A 20 8.53 4.83 -11.40
CA ILE A 20 7.29 4.64 -12.15
C ILE A 20 7.10 5.76 -13.16
N ASP A 21 6.88 5.38 -14.41
CA ASP A 21 6.48 6.29 -15.49
C ASP A 21 4.96 6.42 -15.52
N PHE A 22 4.47 7.63 -15.19
CA PHE A 22 3.05 7.99 -15.24
C PHE A 22 2.61 8.59 -16.59
N VAL A 23 3.40 8.39 -17.66
CA VAL A 23 3.00 8.66 -19.05
C VAL A 23 2.63 10.14 -19.26
N GLY A 24 3.46 11.04 -18.73
CA GLY A 24 3.25 12.49 -18.82
C GLY A 24 2.15 13.04 -17.90
N GLU A 25 1.51 12.22 -17.07
CA GLU A 25 0.65 12.70 -15.98
C GLU A 25 1.51 13.20 -14.80
N ASN A 26 1.01 14.17 -14.05
CA ASN A 26 1.67 14.70 -12.86
C ASN A 26 0.87 14.34 -11.59
N PRO A 27 1.06 13.13 -11.05
CA PRO A 27 0.27 12.67 -9.92
C PRO A 27 0.66 13.40 -8.63
N LYS A 28 -0.35 13.67 -7.79
CA LYS A 28 -0.16 14.27 -6.46
C LYS A 28 0.08 13.18 -5.43
N TYR A 29 0.78 13.51 -4.35
CA TYR A 29 1.12 12.54 -3.31
C TYR A 29 0.39 12.85 -2.02
N ILE A 30 -0.35 11.86 -1.49
CA ILE A 30 -0.98 11.93 -0.18
C ILE A 30 0.08 11.59 0.87
N ARG A 31 0.35 12.55 1.76
CA ARG A 31 1.29 12.40 2.86
C ARG A 31 0.60 11.71 4.02
N TRP A 32 1.34 10.82 4.70
CA TRP A 32 0.88 10.27 5.97
C TRP A 32 0.74 11.38 7.02
N ILE A 33 -0.31 11.27 7.83
CA ILE A 33 -0.56 12.12 9.00
C ILE A 33 -0.51 11.25 10.25
N ASN A 34 -0.31 11.87 11.42
CA ASN A 34 -0.36 11.09 12.66
C ASN A 34 -1.80 10.65 12.95
N PRO A 35 -2.04 9.36 13.20
CA PRO A 35 -3.34 8.86 13.62
C PRO A 35 -3.64 9.36 15.03
N PHE A 36 -4.92 9.52 15.34
CA PHE A 36 -5.36 9.68 16.72
C PHE A 36 -5.32 8.34 17.45
N VAL A 37 -5.38 8.41 18.79
CA VAL A 37 -5.42 7.21 19.63
C VAL A 37 -6.66 6.40 19.28
N ASP A 38 -6.44 5.11 19.00
CA ASP A 38 -7.48 4.14 18.61
C ASP A 38 -8.36 4.56 17.41
N GLU A 39 -7.84 5.45 16.55
CA GLU A 39 -8.53 5.89 15.34
C GLU A 39 -8.77 4.72 14.39
N SER A 40 -10.01 4.60 13.90
CA SER A 40 -10.37 3.62 12.88
C SER A 40 -9.74 3.96 11.54
N LEU A 41 -9.53 2.95 10.68
CA LEU A 41 -9.05 3.16 9.32
C LEU A 41 -9.97 4.06 8.50
N GLU A 42 -11.28 3.94 8.70
CA GLU A 42 -12.30 4.77 8.07
C GLU A 42 -12.12 6.25 8.46
N SER A 43 -12.12 6.57 9.76
CA SER A 43 -11.92 7.96 10.25
C SER A 43 -10.60 8.54 9.76
N TYR A 44 -9.52 7.77 9.86
CA TYR A 44 -8.20 8.18 9.40
C TYR A 44 -8.18 8.47 7.89
N SER A 45 -8.82 7.61 7.08
CA SER A 45 -8.93 7.78 5.62
C SER A 45 -9.78 9.00 5.25
N GLY A 46 -10.85 9.28 6.01
CA GLY A 46 -11.63 10.50 5.88
C GLY A 46 -10.80 11.77 6.06
N ARG A 47 -9.85 11.79 7.01
CA ARG A 47 -8.94 12.93 7.20
C ARG A 47 -7.95 13.11 6.05
N LEU A 48 -7.54 12.04 5.38
CA LEU A 48 -6.65 12.12 4.22
C LEU A 48 -7.30 12.82 3.03
N LEU A 49 -8.64 12.84 2.94
CA LEU A 49 -9.38 13.56 1.91
C LEU A 49 -9.07 15.06 1.87
N ASN A 50 -8.63 15.66 2.98
CA ASN A 50 -8.27 17.07 3.03
C ASN A 50 -7.07 17.42 2.13
N GLN A 51 -6.32 16.41 1.67
CA GLN A 51 -5.23 16.57 0.71
C GLN A 51 -5.70 16.45 -0.75
N ILE A 52 -6.96 16.09 -0.98
CA ILE A 52 -7.56 15.91 -2.30
C ILE A 52 -8.34 17.18 -2.67
N GLU A 53 -7.73 18.02 -3.51
CA GLU A 53 -8.27 19.33 -3.90
C GLU A 53 -9.55 19.20 -4.75
N SER A 54 -9.55 18.27 -5.68
CA SER A 54 -10.70 17.95 -6.53
C SER A 54 -11.04 16.49 -6.39
N LYS A 55 -12.33 16.18 -6.25
CA LYS A 55 -12.85 14.82 -6.22
C LYS A 55 -13.40 14.37 -7.57
N ASN A 56 -13.46 15.29 -8.53
CA ASN A 56 -13.92 14.98 -9.89
C ASN A 56 -12.89 14.08 -10.60
N GLU A 57 -13.36 13.04 -11.28
CA GLU A 57 -12.54 12.07 -12.01
C GLU A 57 -11.34 11.52 -11.20
N LEU A 58 -11.52 11.37 -9.87
CA LEU A 58 -10.46 11.00 -8.94
C LEU A 58 -9.91 9.60 -9.22
N ILE A 59 -8.58 9.48 -9.35
CA ILE A 59 -7.87 8.20 -9.46
C ILE A 59 -6.96 8.04 -8.25
N LEU A 60 -7.10 6.93 -7.54
CA LEU A 60 -6.26 6.59 -6.39
C LEU A 60 -5.30 5.46 -6.76
N ILE A 61 -4.01 5.64 -6.48
CA ILE A 61 -3.01 4.59 -6.68
C ILE A 61 -2.31 4.32 -5.35
N GLY A 62 -2.54 3.15 -4.77
CA GLY A 62 -2.06 2.78 -3.45
C GLY A 62 -1.13 1.58 -3.48
N VAL A 63 0.00 1.66 -2.78
CA VAL A 63 0.96 0.54 -2.66
C VAL A 63 0.87 -0.06 -1.26
N SER A 64 0.77 -1.39 -1.15
CA SER A 64 0.75 -2.09 0.14
C SER A 64 -0.32 -1.50 1.07
N PHE A 65 0.02 -1.03 2.27
CA PHE A 65 -0.93 -0.34 3.16
C PHE A 65 -1.65 0.85 2.49
N GLY A 66 -0.99 1.56 1.57
CA GLY A 66 -1.61 2.62 0.78
C GLY A 66 -2.74 2.13 -0.11
N GLY A 67 -2.70 0.87 -0.56
CA GLY A 67 -3.81 0.25 -1.30
C GLY A 67 -5.04 0.00 -0.43
N ILE A 68 -4.83 -0.42 0.82
CA ILE A 68 -5.91 -0.52 1.82
C ILE A 68 -6.53 0.86 2.06
N ILE A 69 -5.69 1.88 2.27
CA ILE A 69 -6.14 3.27 2.46
C ILE A 69 -6.87 3.81 1.21
N ALA A 70 -6.40 3.50 0.00
CA ALA A 70 -7.10 3.88 -1.23
C ALA A 70 -8.53 3.31 -1.28
N ASN A 71 -8.70 2.06 -0.83
CA ASN A 71 -10.00 1.40 -0.75
C ASN A 71 -10.89 2.05 0.32
N GLU A 72 -10.33 2.38 1.50
CA GLU A 72 -11.07 3.07 2.56
C GLU A 72 -11.47 4.50 2.14
N ILE A 73 -10.59 5.26 1.48
CA ILE A 73 -10.91 6.58 0.92
C ILE A 73 -12.09 6.47 -0.04
N ALA A 74 -12.16 5.43 -0.87
CA ALA A 74 -13.24 5.25 -1.83
C ALA A 74 -14.61 4.97 -1.20
N LYS A 75 -14.68 4.64 0.09
CA LYS A 75 -15.94 4.57 0.85
C LYS A 75 -16.51 5.97 1.15
N HIS A 76 -15.65 6.98 1.21
CA HIS A 76 -16.03 8.36 1.50
C HIS A 76 -16.22 9.23 0.24
N VAL A 77 -15.63 8.83 -0.89
CA VAL A 77 -15.69 9.58 -2.14
C VAL A 77 -15.71 8.63 -3.34
N LYS A 78 -16.54 8.96 -4.33
CA LYS A 78 -16.55 8.23 -5.60
C LYS A 78 -15.23 8.46 -6.35
N ALA A 79 -14.40 7.43 -6.42
CA ALA A 79 -13.25 7.37 -7.31
C ALA A 79 -13.68 6.87 -8.70
N LYS A 80 -13.03 7.39 -9.74
CA LYS A 80 -13.14 6.86 -11.11
C LYS A 80 -12.42 5.53 -11.24
N LYS A 81 -11.20 5.44 -10.71
CA LYS A 81 -10.39 4.22 -10.67
C LYS A 81 -9.66 4.12 -9.35
N ILE A 82 -9.53 2.89 -8.85
CA ILE A 82 -8.66 2.55 -7.73
C ILE A 82 -7.64 1.56 -8.26
N ILE A 83 -6.36 1.85 -8.11
CA ILE A 83 -5.28 0.95 -8.53
C ILE A 83 -4.49 0.59 -7.28
N ILE A 84 -4.49 -0.67 -6.90
CA ILE A 84 -3.70 -1.16 -5.78
C ILE A 84 -2.54 -2.01 -6.26
N ILE A 85 -1.37 -1.85 -5.64
CA ILE A 85 -0.12 -2.50 -6.02
C ILE A 85 0.47 -3.19 -4.79
N SER A 86 0.85 -4.46 -4.90
CA SER A 86 1.40 -5.25 -3.76
C SER A 86 0.52 -5.15 -2.50
N SER A 87 -0.80 -5.24 -2.65
CA SER A 87 -1.77 -4.95 -1.60
C SER A 87 -2.88 -6.00 -1.56
N ILE A 88 -3.90 -5.74 -0.75
CA ILE A 88 -5.10 -6.57 -0.59
C ILE A 88 -6.34 -5.68 -0.70
N LYS A 89 -7.40 -6.19 -1.33
CA LYS A 89 -8.70 -5.51 -1.47
C LYS A 89 -9.79 -6.07 -0.57
N SER A 90 -9.59 -7.27 -0.01
CA SER A 90 -10.56 -7.90 0.89
C SER A 90 -9.89 -8.61 2.07
N SER A 91 -10.64 -8.81 3.15
CA SER A 91 -10.18 -9.50 4.35
C SER A 91 -9.93 -11.00 4.15
N VAL A 92 -10.51 -11.59 3.11
CA VAL A 92 -10.26 -12.98 2.71
C VAL A 92 -8.87 -13.16 2.09
N GLU A 93 -8.27 -12.08 1.56
CA GLU A 93 -6.93 -12.11 0.96
C GLU A 93 -5.80 -11.99 1.99
N LYS A 94 -6.16 -11.73 3.26
CA LYS A 94 -5.18 -11.68 4.35
C LYS A 94 -4.66 -13.08 4.68
N PRO A 95 -3.33 -13.25 4.84
CA PRO A 95 -2.75 -14.49 5.35
C PRO A 95 -3.35 -14.91 6.70
N LEU A 96 -3.55 -16.21 6.90
CA LEU A 96 -4.07 -16.76 8.17
C LEU A 96 -3.19 -16.37 9.37
N ILE A 97 -1.87 -16.34 9.19
CA ILE A 97 -0.93 -15.93 10.24
C ILE A 97 -1.23 -14.52 10.77
N TYR A 98 -1.77 -13.62 9.96
CA TYR A 98 -2.15 -12.27 10.42
C TYR A 98 -3.36 -12.34 11.35
N ARG A 99 -4.32 -13.23 11.09
CA ARG A 99 -5.46 -13.46 12.00
C ARG A 99 -4.99 -13.99 13.36
N ILE A 100 -4.00 -14.89 13.36
CA ILE A 100 -3.39 -15.43 14.58
C ILE A 100 -2.65 -14.33 15.35
N ILE A 101 -1.80 -13.54 14.68
CA ILE A 101 -1.08 -12.41 15.29
C ILE A 101 -2.06 -11.40 15.91
N ASN A 102 -3.18 -11.13 15.23
CA ASN A 102 -4.23 -10.25 15.74
C ASN A 102 -4.90 -10.83 17.00
N PHE A 103 -5.32 -12.09 16.95
CA PHE A 103 -5.98 -12.79 18.05
C PHE A 103 -5.10 -12.84 19.31
N LEU A 104 -3.81 -13.15 19.15
CA LEU A 104 -2.84 -13.18 20.24
C LEU A 104 -2.37 -11.77 20.68
N GLY A 105 -2.72 -10.73 19.94
CA GLY A 105 -2.32 -9.35 20.24
C GLY A 105 -0.81 -9.10 20.19
N LEU A 106 -0.04 -9.89 19.43
CA LEU A 106 1.44 -9.86 19.49
C LEU A 106 2.03 -8.49 19.13
N ILE A 107 1.41 -7.77 18.20
CA ILE A 107 1.85 -6.40 17.83
C ILE A 107 1.76 -5.44 19.02
N ASN A 108 0.87 -5.66 19.98
CA ASN A 108 0.76 -4.81 21.17
C ASN A 108 2.02 -4.90 22.04
N LEU A 109 2.67 -6.06 22.08
CA LEU A 109 3.83 -6.35 22.91
C LEU A 109 5.12 -5.75 22.35
N ILE A 110 5.19 -5.46 21.04
CA ILE A 110 6.39 -4.93 20.39
C ILE A 110 6.53 -3.43 20.68
N PRO A 111 7.61 -2.96 21.33
CA PRO A 111 7.87 -1.53 21.47
C PRO A 111 7.95 -0.84 20.11
N SER A 112 7.31 0.31 19.97
CA SER A 112 7.22 1.04 18.69
C SER A 112 8.59 1.39 18.11
N ILE A 113 9.60 1.63 18.96
CA ILE A 113 10.96 1.93 18.53
C ILE A 113 11.61 0.77 17.75
N LEU A 114 11.28 -0.48 18.09
CA LEU A 114 11.84 -1.66 17.41
C LEU A 114 11.28 -1.85 16.00
N LEU A 115 10.06 -1.36 15.74
CA LEU A 115 9.41 -1.48 14.42
C LEU A 115 10.09 -0.64 13.34
N LYS A 116 10.96 0.29 13.73
CA LYS A 116 11.77 1.11 12.82
C LYS A 116 13.16 0.54 12.56
N LEU A 117 13.53 -0.54 13.24
CA LEU A 117 14.85 -1.14 13.07
C LEU A 117 14.84 -2.02 11.82
N TYR A 118 15.88 -1.90 11.02
CA TYR A 118 16.09 -2.79 9.90
C TYR A 118 16.21 -4.23 10.38
N ASN A 119 15.53 -5.15 9.67
CA ASN A 119 15.60 -6.57 9.93
C ASN A 119 15.81 -7.33 8.60
N PRO A 120 16.85 -8.17 8.45
CA PRO A 120 17.09 -8.93 7.23
C PRO A 120 15.96 -9.92 6.88
N ILE A 121 15.25 -10.44 7.89
CA ILE A 121 14.05 -11.27 7.68
C ILE A 121 12.97 -10.43 7.02
N LEU A 122 12.76 -9.19 7.49
CA LEU A 122 11.81 -8.27 6.89
C LEU A 122 12.21 -7.95 5.44
N ALA A 123 13.48 -7.64 5.18
CA ALA A 123 13.94 -7.41 3.81
C ALA A 123 13.67 -8.62 2.88
N SER A 124 13.91 -9.84 3.36
CA SER A 124 13.60 -11.07 2.61
C SER A 124 12.10 -11.24 2.35
N LEU A 125 11.23 -10.90 3.31
CA LEU A 125 9.78 -10.91 3.14
C LEU A 125 9.31 -9.86 2.12
N PHE A 126 9.99 -8.71 2.06
CA PHE A 126 9.73 -7.70 1.04
C PHE A 126 10.21 -8.11 -0.37
N GLY A 127 11.00 -9.19 -0.49
CA GLY A 127 11.61 -9.60 -1.76
C GLY A 127 12.78 -8.70 -2.16
N ILE A 128 13.45 -8.09 -1.19
CA ILE A 128 14.61 -7.22 -1.42
C ILE A 128 15.87 -8.08 -1.47
N SER A 129 16.63 -7.94 -2.55
CA SER A 129 17.90 -8.64 -2.78
C SER A 129 19.07 -7.70 -3.10
N SER A 130 18.81 -6.52 -3.70
CA SER A 130 19.86 -5.56 -4.06
C SER A 130 20.30 -4.70 -2.86
N PHE A 131 21.53 -4.20 -2.94
CA PHE A 131 22.07 -3.29 -1.93
C PHE A 131 21.29 -1.97 -1.91
N GLU A 132 20.92 -1.46 -3.08
CA GLU A 132 20.21 -0.20 -3.27
C GLU A 132 18.81 -0.24 -2.64
N ASP A 133 18.06 -1.33 -2.84
CA ASP A 133 16.73 -1.51 -2.27
C ASP A 133 16.80 -1.67 -0.74
N LYS A 134 17.83 -2.34 -0.25
CA LYS A 134 18.10 -2.48 1.19
C LYS A 134 18.37 -1.14 1.85
N GLU A 135 19.23 -0.31 1.26
CA GLU A 135 19.51 1.03 1.78
C GLU A 135 18.29 1.95 1.69
N LEU A 136 17.49 1.82 0.64
CA LEU A 136 16.23 2.55 0.54
C LEU A 136 15.25 2.15 1.65
N LEU A 137 15.06 0.85 1.90
CA LEU A 137 14.22 0.36 3.00
C LEU A 137 14.71 0.88 4.35
N LYS A 138 16.03 0.83 4.64
CA LYS A 138 16.59 1.42 5.86
C LYS A 138 16.26 2.90 5.98
N SER A 139 16.35 3.65 4.89
CA SER A 139 16.05 5.09 4.86
C SER A 139 14.56 5.39 5.09
N PHE A 140 13.67 4.49 4.71
CA PHE A 140 12.24 4.59 5.01
C PHE A 140 11.98 4.32 6.50
N LEU A 141 12.50 3.20 7.01
CA LEU A 141 12.32 2.80 8.40
C LEU A 141 12.89 3.81 9.40
N SER A 142 14.06 4.40 9.11
CA SER A 142 14.68 5.38 10.02
C SER A 142 13.86 6.68 10.16
N LYS A 143 13.23 7.12 9.07
CA LYS A 143 12.41 8.35 9.02
C LYS A 143 10.97 8.16 9.52
N ALA A 144 10.46 6.94 9.49
CA ALA A 144 9.09 6.65 9.93
C ALA A 144 8.90 6.89 11.44
N ASP A 145 7.67 7.19 11.87
CA ASP A 145 7.30 7.17 13.29
C ASP A 145 6.91 5.73 13.68
N GLY A 146 7.55 5.17 14.70
CA GLY A 146 7.28 3.82 15.17
C GLY A 146 5.86 3.65 15.72
N ARG A 147 5.26 4.72 16.27
CA ARG A 147 3.87 4.74 16.73
C ARG A 147 2.92 4.66 15.55
N PHE A 148 3.22 5.37 14.47
CA PHE A 148 2.49 5.28 13.21
C PHE A 148 2.56 3.86 12.64
N ILE A 149 3.76 3.27 12.55
CA ILE A 149 3.94 1.89 12.06
C ILE A 149 3.13 0.91 12.93
N LYS A 150 3.23 1.04 14.26
CA LYS A 150 2.49 0.17 15.19
C LYS A 150 0.98 0.29 14.98
N TRP A 151 0.46 1.51 14.85
CA TRP A 151 -0.96 1.74 14.54
C TRP A 151 -1.33 1.13 13.19
N ALA A 152 -0.57 1.38 12.13
CA ALA A 152 -0.84 0.86 10.79
C ALA A 152 -0.87 -0.67 10.75
N LEU A 153 0.08 -1.34 11.44
CA LEU A 153 0.08 -2.81 11.57
C LEU A 153 -1.17 -3.30 12.29
N LYS A 154 -1.54 -2.72 13.44
CA LYS A 154 -2.79 -3.06 14.14
C LYS A 154 -4.01 -2.87 13.23
N SER A 155 -4.03 -1.78 12.48
CA SER A 155 -5.09 -1.45 11.54
C SER A 155 -5.20 -2.49 10.42
N ILE A 156 -4.08 -2.92 9.80
CA ILE A 156 -4.08 -4.00 8.79
C ILE A 156 -4.62 -5.31 9.37
N LEU A 157 -4.17 -5.67 10.59
CA LEU A 157 -4.56 -6.90 11.26
C LEU A 157 -6.06 -6.95 11.59
N LYS A 158 -6.64 -5.81 12.00
CA LYS A 158 -8.06 -5.66 12.31
C LYS A 158 -8.93 -5.32 11.10
N TRP A 159 -8.34 -4.89 10.00
CA TRP A 159 -9.09 -4.43 8.82
C TRP A 159 -10.07 -5.51 8.37
N ASN A 160 -11.36 -5.20 8.28
CA ASN A 160 -12.34 -6.14 7.73
C ASN A 160 -13.08 -5.45 6.59
N ASN A 161 -12.78 -5.88 5.37
CA ASN A 161 -13.40 -5.35 4.18
C ASN A 161 -13.87 -6.50 3.30
N GLU A 162 -15.15 -6.55 3.02
CA GLU A 162 -15.76 -7.62 2.22
C GLU A 162 -16.14 -7.14 0.82
N VAL A 163 -16.31 -5.83 0.64
CA VAL A 163 -16.77 -5.21 -0.59
C VAL A 163 -15.69 -4.30 -1.15
N TYR A 164 -15.43 -4.41 -2.44
CA TYR A 164 -14.58 -3.49 -3.19
C TYR A 164 -15.25 -3.18 -4.53
N PRO A 165 -15.04 -1.98 -5.10
CA PRO A 165 -15.74 -1.59 -6.31
C PRO A 165 -15.23 -2.35 -7.55
N PRO A 166 -16.07 -2.53 -8.58
CA PRO A 166 -15.69 -3.22 -9.82
C PRO A 166 -14.63 -2.46 -10.65
N TYR A 167 -14.44 -1.16 -10.38
CA TYR A 167 -13.41 -0.31 -10.99
C TYR A 167 -12.09 -0.30 -10.20
N LEU A 168 -11.88 -1.30 -9.33
CA LEU A 168 -10.61 -1.54 -8.67
C LEU A 168 -9.74 -2.46 -9.52
N PHE A 169 -8.55 -1.97 -9.86
CA PHE A 169 -7.50 -2.71 -10.55
C PHE A 169 -6.42 -3.12 -9.55
N HIS A 170 -5.97 -4.37 -9.62
CA HIS A 170 -4.98 -4.92 -8.70
C HIS A 170 -3.78 -5.43 -9.49
N ILE A 171 -2.61 -4.83 -9.28
CA ILE A 171 -1.33 -5.30 -9.81
C ILE A 171 -0.58 -5.98 -8.65
N HIS A 172 -0.20 -7.24 -8.81
CA HIS A 172 0.35 -8.02 -7.70
C HIS A 172 1.55 -8.88 -8.10
N GLY A 173 2.51 -9.06 -7.20
CA GLY A 173 3.71 -9.85 -7.47
C GLY A 173 3.44 -11.34 -7.29
N SER A 174 3.90 -12.17 -8.23
CA SER A 174 3.73 -13.64 -8.11
C SER A 174 4.41 -14.22 -6.87
N ASN A 175 5.50 -13.59 -6.41
CA ASN A 175 6.38 -14.03 -5.33
C ASN A 175 6.28 -13.13 -4.08
N ASP A 176 5.21 -12.34 -3.94
CA ASP A 176 4.97 -11.54 -2.74
C ASP A 176 4.80 -12.44 -1.50
N LYS A 177 5.69 -12.29 -0.51
CA LYS A 177 5.67 -13.12 0.71
C LYS A 177 4.83 -12.52 1.84
N LEU A 178 4.50 -11.23 1.78
CA LEU A 178 3.65 -10.57 2.77
C LEU A 178 2.17 -10.80 2.44
N PHE A 179 1.83 -10.70 1.16
CA PHE A 179 0.51 -11.01 0.64
C PHE A 179 0.64 -12.07 -0.48
N PRO A 180 0.66 -13.37 -0.13
CA PRO A 180 0.86 -14.44 -1.09
C PRO A 180 -0.16 -14.40 -2.23
N SER A 181 0.33 -14.40 -3.48
CA SER A 181 -0.47 -14.34 -4.71
C SER A 181 -1.59 -15.39 -4.77
N ARG A 182 -1.38 -16.58 -4.20
CA ARG A 182 -2.40 -17.64 -4.08
C ARG A 182 -3.66 -17.25 -3.29
N LEU A 183 -3.58 -16.19 -2.47
CA LEU A 183 -4.71 -15.64 -1.70
C LEU A 183 -5.33 -14.42 -2.38
N ILE A 184 -4.71 -13.91 -3.44
CA ILE A 184 -5.15 -12.71 -4.15
C ILE A 184 -6.09 -13.11 -5.28
N GLY A 185 -7.33 -12.64 -5.24
CA GLY A 185 -8.29 -12.88 -6.33
C GLY A 185 -8.08 -11.90 -7.49
N GLN A 186 -8.26 -12.32 -8.74
CA GLN A 186 -8.37 -11.42 -9.91
C GLN A 186 -7.39 -10.23 -9.91
N ALA A 187 -6.09 -10.52 -9.99
CA ALA A 187 -5.04 -9.50 -10.10
C ALA A 187 -4.21 -9.72 -11.36
N ILE A 188 -3.66 -8.62 -11.90
CA ILE A 188 -2.63 -8.65 -12.93
C ILE A 188 -1.33 -9.05 -12.24
N LEU A 189 -0.86 -10.27 -12.50
CA LEU A 189 0.35 -10.78 -11.88
C LEU A 189 1.61 -10.30 -12.61
N ILE A 190 2.55 -9.75 -11.84
CA ILE A 190 3.92 -9.44 -12.27
C ILE A 190 4.80 -10.64 -11.97
N ALA A 191 5.39 -11.22 -13.02
CA ALA A 191 6.22 -12.40 -12.90
C ALA A 191 7.49 -12.12 -12.08
N ASP A 192 7.76 -13.01 -11.14
CA ASP A 192 8.85 -12.90 -10.16
C ASP A 192 8.81 -11.63 -9.30
N GLY A 193 7.67 -10.93 -9.28
CA GLY A 193 7.47 -9.75 -8.45
C GLY A 193 7.37 -10.12 -6.97
N GLY A 194 8.25 -9.55 -6.13
CA GLY A 194 8.10 -9.55 -4.68
C GLY A 194 7.22 -8.39 -4.18
N HIS A 195 7.13 -8.18 -2.87
CA HIS A 195 6.34 -7.07 -2.32
C HIS A 195 6.89 -5.70 -2.75
N PHE A 196 8.22 -5.58 -2.87
CA PHE A 196 8.94 -4.35 -3.26
C PHE A 196 8.94 -4.08 -4.78
N MET A 197 8.14 -4.81 -5.54
CA MET A 197 8.12 -4.77 -7.02
C MET A 197 7.82 -3.39 -7.61
N ILE A 198 7.14 -2.51 -6.88
CA ILE A 198 6.94 -1.11 -7.28
C ILE A 198 8.24 -0.39 -7.65
N LEU A 199 9.37 -0.80 -7.06
CA LEU A 199 10.68 -0.23 -7.33
C LEU A 199 11.50 -1.06 -8.32
N ASN A 200 11.56 -2.39 -8.12
CA ASN A 200 12.46 -3.26 -8.90
C ASN A 200 11.82 -3.94 -10.12
N LYS A 201 10.50 -3.81 -10.30
CA LYS A 201 9.74 -4.20 -11.52
C LYS A 201 8.97 -2.99 -12.09
N ALA A 202 9.50 -1.79 -11.87
CA ALA A 202 8.81 -0.54 -12.15
C ALA A 202 8.44 -0.35 -13.63
N GLU A 203 9.26 -0.84 -14.57
CA GLU A 203 8.98 -0.78 -16.00
C GLU A 203 7.69 -1.55 -16.36
N GLU A 204 7.61 -2.82 -15.94
CA GLU A 204 6.45 -3.67 -16.18
C GLU A 204 5.18 -3.09 -15.52
N ILE A 205 5.30 -2.58 -14.30
CA ILE A 205 4.20 -1.89 -13.61
C ILE A 205 3.79 -0.63 -14.36
N SER A 206 4.73 0.15 -14.90
CA SER A 206 4.44 1.37 -15.67
C SER A 206 3.67 1.05 -16.95
N LEU A 207 3.98 -0.06 -17.62
CA LEU A 207 3.21 -0.55 -18.78
C LEU A 207 1.77 -0.89 -18.39
N LYS A 208 1.57 -1.60 -17.28
CA LYS A 208 0.22 -1.94 -16.79
C LYS A 208 -0.56 -0.72 -16.32
N LEU A 209 0.09 0.24 -15.66
CA LEU A 209 -0.52 1.52 -15.31
C LEU A 209 -0.94 2.28 -16.57
N ARG A 210 -0.11 2.29 -17.63
CA ARG A 210 -0.45 2.93 -18.90
C ARG A 210 -1.70 2.34 -19.54
N GLU A 211 -1.84 1.01 -19.55
CA GLU A 211 -3.04 0.32 -20.04
C GLU A 211 -4.27 0.76 -19.23
N ILE A 212 -4.21 0.62 -17.91
CA ILE A 212 -5.33 0.96 -17.01
C ILE A 212 -5.69 2.44 -17.09
N LEU A 213 -4.72 3.34 -17.25
CA LEU A 213 -4.96 4.79 -17.29
C LEU A 213 -5.41 5.29 -18.68
N LYS A 214 -5.32 4.48 -19.75
CA LYS A 214 -5.81 4.87 -21.09
C LYS A 214 -7.32 4.76 -21.21
N ASP A 215 -7.93 3.79 -20.55
CA ASP A 215 -9.38 3.56 -20.68
C ASP A 215 -10.17 4.74 -20.10
N LYS A 216 -11.09 5.28 -20.89
CA LYS A 216 -11.94 6.42 -20.52
C LYS A 216 -12.95 6.06 -19.44
#